data_AF-A0A931ZQA6-F1
#
_entry.id   AF-A0A931ZQA6-F1
#
_cell.length_a   1.000
_cell.length_b   1.000
_cell.length_c   1.000
_cell.angle_alpha   90.00
_cell.angle_beta   90.00
_cell.angle_gamma   90.00
#
_symmetry.space_group_name_H-M   'P 1'
#
loop_
_entity.id
_entity.type
_entity.pdbx_description
1 polymer ?
#
loop_
_entity_poly.entity_id
_entity_poly.type
_entity_poly.pdbx_seq_one_letter_code
_entity_poly.pdbx_strand_id
1 'polypeptide(L)'
;MKNMMPVMLIMLIIIVAAFVYAIQGVNMHRQVAVEEAEFHQLQNDYFLQSKAVRDAAVSNSELNQQLVQIQNYPSELLRLKLVGVGKILTGIFGLLLGILIVLFMMPARLAKLLKRE
;
A
#
# COMPACT_ATOMS: atom_id res chain seq x y z
N MET A 1 30.36 -7.03 -22.80
CA MET A 1 29.90 -6.56 -21.48
C MET A 1 29.11 -5.24 -21.53
N LYS A 2 29.39 -4.35 -22.50
CA LYS A 2 28.78 -3.01 -22.63
C LYS A 2 27.23 -3.00 -22.73
N ASN A 3 26.62 -4.04 -23.32
CA ASN A 3 25.15 -4.11 -23.47
C ASN A 3 24.41 -4.80 -22.31
N MET A 4 25.11 -5.50 -21.40
CA MET A 4 24.46 -6.16 -20.23
C MET A 4 24.38 -5.27 -18.99
N MET A 5 25.26 -4.27 -18.91
CA MET A 5 25.30 -3.28 -17.83
C MET A 5 23.98 -2.46 -17.72
N PRO A 6 23.39 -1.93 -18.81
CA PRO A 6 22.11 -1.20 -18.71
C PRO A 6 20.95 -2.11 -18.25
N VAL A 7 20.91 -3.37 -18.72
CA VAL A 7 19.86 -4.33 -18.33
C VAL A 7 19.91 -4.65 -16.83
N MET A 8 21.11 -4.87 -16.28
CA MET A 8 21.25 -5.12 -14.83
C MET A 8 20.87 -3.91 -13.98
N LEU A 9 21.17 -2.70 -14.46
CA LEU A 9 20.84 -1.47 -13.74
C LEU A 9 19.32 -1.24 -13.72
N ILE A 10 18.65 -1.44 -14.86
CA ILE A 10 17.17 -1.38 -14.94
C ILE A 10 16.54 -2.43 -14.01
N MET A 11 17.07 -3.66 -14.00
CA MET A 11 16.58 -4.72 -13.13
C MET A 11 16.75 -4.37 -11.65
N LEU A 12 17.89 -3.79 -11.26
CA LEU A 12 18.12 -3.33 -9.90
C LEU A 12 17.09 -2.26 -9.50
N ILE A 13 16.82 -1.29 -10.37
CA ILE A 13 15.80 -0.26 -10.13
C ILE A 13 14.43 -0.90 -9.94
N ILE A 14 14.04 -1.86 -10.80
CA ILE A 14 12.76 -2.56 -10.70
C ILE A 14 12.64 -3.29 -9.36
N ILE A 15 13.69 -4.01 -8.94
CA ILE A 15 13.68 -4.75 -7.67
C ILE A 15 13.57 -3.79 -6.48
N VAL A 16 14.34 -2.71 -6.48
CA VAL A 16 14.27 -1.70 -5.40
C VAL A 16 12.89 -1.06 -5.35
N ALA A 17 12.35 -0.64 -6.49
CA ALA A 17 11.00 -0.08 -6.56
C ALA A 17 9.94 -1.09 -6.08
N ALA A 18 10.06 -2.35 -6.47
CA ALA A 18 9.17 -3.42 -6.05
C ALA A 18 9.16 -3.61 -4.53
N PHE A 19 10.33 -3.60 -3.90
CA PHE A 19 10.45 -3.64 -2.44
C PHE A 19 9.82 -2.42 -1.77
N VAL A 20 10.06 -1.21 -2.30
CA VAL A 20 9.47 0.03 -1.77
C VAL A 20 7.94 -0.04 -1.81
N TYR A 21 7.36 -0.49 -2.92
CA TYR A 21 5.91 -0.67 -3.07
C TYR A 21 5.36 -1.70 -2.07
N ALA A 22 6.04 -2.84 -1.91
CA ALA A 22 5.63 -3.87 -0.95
C ALA A 22 5.64 -3.35 0.49
N ILE A 23 6.72 -2.68 0.91
CA ILE A 23 6.84 -2.10 2.25
C ILE A 23 5.78 -1.02 2.47
N GLN A 24 5.58 -0.14 1.48
CA GLN A 24 4.56 0.90 1.57
C GLN A 24 3.16 0.31 1.73
N GLY A 25 2.84 -0.73 0.97
CA GLY A 25 1.55 -1.41 1.07
C GLY A 25 1.35 -2.09 2.43
N VAL A 26 2.37 -2.74 2.97
CA VAL A 26 2.34 -3.34 4.32
C VAL A 26 2.11 -2.26 5.39
N ASN A 27 2.81 -1.13 5.29
CA ASN A 27 2.66 -0.02 6.23
C ASN A 27 1.24 0.57 6.19
N MET A 28 0.66 0.75 4.99
CA MET A 28 -0.73 1.18 4.85
C MET A 28 -1.71 0.18 5.47
N HIS A 29 -1.45 -1.12 5.33
CA HIS A 29 -2.32 -2.14 5.92
C HIS A 29 -2.25 -2.19 7.45
N ARG A 30 -1.08 -1.90 8.04
CA ARG A 30 -0.94 -1.79 9.50
C ARG A 30 -1.72 -0.62 10.10
N GLN A 31 -1.84 0.48 9.35
CA GLN A 31 -2.60 1.66 9.79
C GLN A 31 -4.10 1.39 9.90
N VAL A 32 -4.64 0.45 9.11
CA VAL A 32 -6.07 0.10 9.11
C VAL A 32 -6.59 -0.24 10.51
N ALA A 33 -5.84 -1.02 11.30
CA ALA A 33 -6.29 -1.42 12.62
C ALA A 33 -6.39 -0.24 13.60
N VAL A 34 -5.52 0.77 13.44
CA VAL A 34 -5.55 1.99 14.25
C VAL A 34 -6.72 2.87 13.84
N GLU A 35 -6.88 3.10 12.54
CA GLU A 35 -7.95 3.92 11.98
C GLU A 35 -9.34 3.29 12.22
N GLU A 36 -9.46 1.96 12.20
CA GLU A 36 -10.71 1.28 12.57
C GLU A 36 -11.09 1.50 14.05
N ALA A 37 -10.09 1.49 14.95
CA ALA A 37 -10.33 1.76 16.36
C ALA A 37 -10.76 3.22 16.58
N GLU A 38 -10.10 4.17 15.92
CA GLU A 38 -10.50 5.59 15.95
C GLU A 38 -11.89 5.82 15.36
N PHE A 39 -12.22 5.16 14.26
CA PHE A 39 -13.56 5.22 13.66
C PHE A 39 -14.65 4.71 14.60
N HIS A 40 -14.40 3.58 15.28
CA HIS A 40 -15.35 3.03 16.25
C HIS A 40 -15.53 3.95 17.46
N GLN A 41 -14.43 4.57 17.93
CA GLN A 41 -14.49 5.57 19.00
C GLN A 41 -15.34 6.78 18.58
N LEU A 42 -15.07 7.35 17.40
CA LEU A 42 -15.80 8.50 16.85
C LEU A 42 -17.30 8.20 16.69
N GLN A 43 -17.64 7.02 16.18
CA GLN A 43 -19.03 6.58 16.11
C GLN A 43 -19.66 6.45 17.49
N ASN A 44 -18.97 5.83 18.44
CA ASN A 44 -19.50 5.67 19.80
C ASN A 44 -19.79 7.04 20.43
N ASP A 45 -18.84 7.97 20.36
CA ASP A 45 -18.99 9.32 20.93
C ASP A 45 -20.14 10.10 20.29
N TYR A 46 -20.32 9.97 18.97
CA TYR A 46 -21.42 10.60 18.25
C TYR A 46 -22.78 9.95 18.58
N PHE A 47 -22.89 8.62 18.53
CA PHE A 47 -24.15 7.90 18.71
C PHE A 47 -24.56 7.71 20.18
N LEU A 48 -23.66 7.94 21.14
CA LEU A 48 -24.00 8.06 22.57
C LEU A 48 -24.94 9.25 22.82
N GLN A 49 -24.88 10.29 21.99
CA GLN A 49 -25.79 11.43 22.08
C GLN A 49 -27.19 11.07 21.58
N SER A 50 -28.20 11.59 22.28
CA SER A 50 -29.59 11.37 21.88
C SER A 50 -29.84 11.88 20.45
N LYS A 51 -30.70 11.16 19.71
CA LYS A 51 -31.04 11.53 18.33
C LYS A 51 -31.56 12.98 18.23
N ALA A 52 -32.35 13.42 19.22
CA ALA A 52 -32.87 14.79 19.26
C ALA A 52 -31.77 15.86 19.33
N VAL A 53 -30.69 15.60 20.08
CA VAL A 53 -29.53 16.50 20.18
C VAL A 53 -28.75 16.54 18.87
N ARG A 54 -28.62 15.40 18.18
CA ARG A 54 -27.93 15.31 16.89
C ARG A 54 -28.67 16.01 15.76
N ASP A 55 -29.99 15.84 15.70
CA ASP A 55 -30.83 16.44 14.66
C ASP A 55 -31.03 17.96 14.87
N ALA A 56 -30.97 18.43 16.12
CA ALA A 56 -31.05 19.84 16.47
C ALA A 56 -29.68 20.56 16.38
N ALA A 57 -28.61 19.86 16.03
CA ALA A 57 -27.28 20.43 15.95
C ALA A 57 -27.21 21.49 14.83
N VAL A 58 -26.70 22.67 15.15
CA VAL A 58 -26.57 23.78 14.21
C VAL A 58 -25.53 23.45 13.14
N SER A 59 -25.73 23.94 11.91
CA SER A 59 -24.72 23.87 10.85
C SER A 59 -23.36 24.40 11.33
N ASN A 60 -22.28 23.72 10.93
CA ASN A 60 -20.90 23.98 11.36
C ASN A 60 -20.58 23.72 12.86
N SER A 61 -21.52 23.20 13.64
CA SER A 61 -21.23 22.73 15.00
C SER A 61 -20.27 21.53 14.99
N GLU A 62 -19.62 21.28 16.13
CA GLU A 62 -18.72 20.15 16.33
C GLU A 62 -19.40 18.81 16.01
N LEU A 63 -20.65 18.62 16.43
CA LEU A 63 -21.48 17.46 16.09
C LEU A 63 -21.67 17.29 14.58
N ASN A 64 -21.90 18.39 13.85
CA ASN A 64 -22.03 18.29 12.40
C ASN A 64 -20.68 17.96 11.73
N GLN A 65 -19.56 18.47 12.25
CA GLN A 65 -18.22 18.12 11.77
C GLN A 65 -17.91 16.64 12.01
N GLN A 66 -18.26 16.10 13.19
CA GLN A 66 -18.15 14.68 13.51
C GLN A 66 -18.98 13.82 12.55
N LEU A 67 -20.20 14.25 12.21
CA LEU A 67 -21.03 13.54 11.22
C LEU A 67 -20.35 13.46 9.85
N VAL A 68 -19.78 14.57 9.36
CA VAL A 68 -19.04 14.59 8.09
C VAL A 68 -17.81 13.68 8.17
N GLN A 69 -17.08 13.69 9.28
CA GLN A 69 -15.95 12.78 9.49
C GLN A 69 -16.39 11.32 9.44
N ILE A 70 -17.47 10.94 10.15
CA ILE A 70 -18.02 9.58 10.14
C ILE A 70 -18.44 9.16 8.73
N GLN A 71 -19.00 10.06 7.93
CA GLN A 71 -19.43 9.76 6.57
C GLN A 71 -18.25 9.55 5.60
N ASN A 72 -17.15 10.29 5.77
CA ASN A 72 -15.97 10.17 4.92
C ASN A 72 -14.99 9.09 5.38
N TYR A 73 -14.98 8.74 6.67
CA TYR A 73 -14.03 7.76 7.22
C TYR A 73 -13.99 6.39 6.48
N PRO A 74 -15.13 5.82 6.03
CA PRO A 74 -15.13 4.56 5.30
C PRO A 74 -14.37 4.61 3.96
N SER A 75 -14.39 5.71 3.22
CA SER A 75 -13.62 5.82 1.96
C SER A 75 -12.12 5.80 2.22
N GLU A 76 -11.68 6.38 3.33
CA GLU A 76 -10.30 6.46 3.76
C GLU A 76 -9.82 5.08 4.22
N LEU A 77 -10.62 4.36 4.99
CA LEU A 77 -10.36 2.96 5.36
C LEU A 77 -10.27 2.04 4.13
N LEU A 78 -11.20 2.21 3.17
CA LEU A 78 -11.15 1.46 1.91
C LEU A 78 -9.91 1.81 1.10
N ARG A 79 -9.48 3.06 1.07
CA ARG A 79 -8.23 3.47 0.43
C ARG A 79 -7.04 2.78 1.08
N LEU A 80 -6.93 2.81 2.41
CA LEU A 80 -5.83 2.17 3.13
C LEU A 80 -5.78 0.65 2.86
N LYS A 81 -6.95 -0.01 2.82
CA LYS A 81 -7.06 -1.44 2.50
C LYS A 81 -6.75 -1.72 1.02
N LEU A 82 -7.52 -1.18 0.09
CA LEU A 82 -7.45 -1.51 -1.33
C LEU A 82 -6.17 -1.01 -1.99
N VAL A 83 -5.77 0.24 -1.73
CA VAL A 83 -4.51 0.77 -2.27
C VAL A 83 -3.32 0.10 -1.57
N GLY A 84 -3.42 -0.21 -0.28
CA GLY A 84 -2.41 -0.97 0.45
C GLY A 84 -2.17 -2.34 -0.18
N VAL A 85 -3.22 -3.13 -0.35
CA VAL A 85 -3.16 -4.45 -1.03
C VAL A 85 -2.66 -4.31 -2.46
N GLY A 86 -3.15 -3.33 -3.21
CA GLY A 86 -2.69 -3.06 -4.58
C GLY A 86 -1.17 -2.85 -4.64
N LYS A 87 -0.62 -2.04 -3.74
CA LYS A 87 0.85 -1.81 -3.66
C LYS A 87 1.63 -3.06 -3.28
N ILE A 88 1.12 -3.89 -2.37
CA ILE A 88 1.73 -5.19 -2.05
C ILE A 88 1.79 -6.07 -3.30
N LEU A 89 0.67 -6.21 -4.00
CA LEU A 89 0.58 -7.03 -5.21
C LEU A 89 1.50 -6.52 -6.33
N THR A 90 1.56 -5.20 -6.55
CA THR A 90 2.49 -4.59 -7.53
C THR A 90 3.95 -4.86 -7.14
N GLY A 91 4.29 -4.76 -5.86
CA GLY A 91 5.63 -5.08 -5.36
C GLY A 91 5.99 -6.54 -5.60
N ILE A 92 5.11 -7.48 -5.24
CA ILE A 92 5.34 -8.92 -5.48
C ILE A 92 5.50 -9.21 -6.97
N PHE A 93 4.65 -8.63 -7.82
CA PHE A 93 4.75 -8.79 -9.27
C PHE A 93 6.11 -8.31 -9.81
N GLY A 94 6.58 -7.14 -9.35
CA GLY A 94 7.90 -6.63 -9.73
C GLY A 94 9.05 -7.53 -9.30
N LEU A 95 8.97 -8.12 -8.10
CA LEU A 95 9.96 -9.09 -7.62
C LEU A 95 9.97 -10.37 -8.47
N LEU A 96 8.79 -10.91 -8.78
CA LEU A 96 8.67 -12.09 -9.64
C LEU A 96 9.26 -11.84 -11.04
N LEU A 97 9.00 -10.67 -11.61
CA LEU A 97 9.57 -10.26 -12.89
C LEU A 97 11.11 -10.17 -12.82
N GLY A 98 11.64 -9.59 -11.74
CA GLY A 98 13.08 -9.55 -11.48
C GLY A 98 13.71 -10.94 -11.40
N ILE A 99 13.09 -11.86 -10.67
CA ILE A 99 13.54 -13.25 -10.55
C ILE A 99 13.53 -13.94 -11.92
N LEU A 100 12.48 -13.75 -12.71
CA LEU A 100 12.35 -14.33 -14.05
C LEU A 100 13.49 -13.88 -14.98
N ILE A 101 13.83 -12.58 -14.96
CA ILE A 101 14.96 -12.04 -15.74
C ILE A 101 16.28 -12.69 -15.30
N VAL A 102 16.51 -12.82 -13.98
CA VAL A 102 17.72 -13.45 -13.44
C VAL A 102 17.84 -14.90 -13.91
N LEU A 103 16.75 -15.67 -13.81
CA LEU A 103 16.71 -17.07 -14.26
C LEU A 103 17.03 -17.20 -15.75
N PHE A 104 16.51 -16.30 -16.59
CA PHE A 104 16.79 -16.32 -18.03
C PHE A 104 18.26 -15.96 -18.36
N MET A 105 18.87 -15.06 -17.59
CA MET A 105 20.26 -14.64 -17.79
C MET A 105 21.29 -15.65 -17.25
N MET A 106 20.92 -16.46 -16.26
CA MET A 106 21.86 -17.35 -15.54
C MET A 106 22.54 -18.40 -16.44
N PRO A 107 21.83 -19.14 -17.33
CA PRO A 107 22.46 -20.12 -18.22
C PRO A 107 23.55 -19.51 -19.11
N ALA A 108 23.30 -18.32 -19.65
CA ALA A 108 24.27 -17.61 -20.49
C ALA A 108 25.50 -17.13 -19.72
N ARG A 109 25.35 -16.79 -18.43
CA ARG A 109 26.48 -16.44 -17.55
C ARG A 109 27.30 -17.68 -17.19
N LEU A 110 26.63 -18.77 -16.81
CA LEU A 110 27.28 -20.04 -16.47
C LEU A 110 28.05 -20.62 -17.66
N ALA A 111 27.47 -20.61 -18.86
CA ALA A 111 28.14 -21.08 -20.07
C ALA A 111 29.41 -20.25 -20.42
N LYS A 112 29.41 -18.95 -20.13
CA LYS A 112 30.60 -18.10 -20.31
C LYS A 112 31.68 -18.35 -19.26
N LEU A 113 31.30 -18.70 -18.03
CA LEU A 113 32.23 -19.10 -16.98
C LEU A 113 32.90 -20.43 -17.35
N LEU A 114 32.11 -21.43 -17.75
CA LEU A 114 32.59 -22.75 -18.19
C LEU A 114 33.48 -22.72 -19.44
N LYS A 115 33.28 -21.76 -20.36
CA LYS A 115 34.15 -21.59 -21.54
C LYS A 115 35.42 -20.76 -21.29
N ARG A 116 35.55 -20.17 -20.09
CA ARG A 116 36.71 -19.36 -19.70
C ARG A 116 37.74 -20.15 -18.90
N GLU A 117 37.39 -21.37 -18.47
CA GLU A 117 38.32 -22.44 -18.12
C GLU A 117 38.53 -23.35 -19.33
#